data_AF-A0A957IVX7-F1
#
_entry.id   AF-A0A957IVX7-F1
#
_cell.length_a   1.000
_cell.length_b   1.000
_cell.length_c   1.000
_cell.angle_alpha   90.00
_cell.angle_beta   90.00
_cell.angle_gamma   90.00
#
_symmetry.space_group_name_H-M   'P 1'
#
loop_
_entity.id
_entity.type
_entity.pdbx_description
1 polymer ?
#
loop_
_entity_poly.entity_id
_entity_poly.type
_entity_poly.pdbx_seq_one_letter_code
_entity_poly.pdbx_strand_id
1 'polypeptide(L)'
;TKAAERKAILDGFRSGIYRAIVTSKVLNEGVDVPEAKVAVVLGGSATAREYVQRLGRVLRKQGNAEAVLYEVIARKTVDEGAAQRRRSRVKYHVGHQ
;
A
#
# COMPACT_ATOMS: atom_id res chain seq x y z
N THR A 1 -16.94 -7.99 0.33
CA THR A 1 -16.64 -8.88 -0.82
C THR A 1 -16.68 -10.31 -0.37
N LYS A 2 -17.43 -11.16 -1.06
CA LYS A 2 -17.49 -12.60 -0.75
C LYS A 2 -16.11 -13.24 -1.00
N ALA A 3 -15.79 -14.34 -0.30
CA ALA A 3 -14.45 -14.94 -0.38
C ALA A 3 -14.06 -15.39 -1.80
N ALA A 4 -15.00 -15.99 -2.54
CA ALA A 4 -14.79 -16.42 -3.93
C ALA A 4 -14.53 -15.26 -4.90
N GLU A 5 -15.30 -14.18 -4.78
CA GLU A 5 -15.14 -12.98 -5.58
C GLU A 5 -13.79 -12.30 -5.32
N ARG A 6 -13.39 -12.20 -4.05
CA ARG A 6 -12.06 -11.69 -3.68
C ARG A 6 -10.94 -12.56 -4.27
N LYS A 7 -11.07 -13.89 -4.22
CA LYS A 7 -10.09 -14.80 -4.83
C LYS A 7 -9.97 -14.55 -6.34
N ALA A 8 -11.09 -14.44 -7.05
CA ALA A 8 -11.10 -14.16 -8.48
C ALA A 8 -10.43 -12.82 -8.84
N ILE A 9 -10.65 -11.78 -8.03
CA ILE A 9 -9.98 -10.47 -8.21
C ILE A 9 -8.46 -10.60 -8.02
N LEU A 10 -8.01 -11.32 -6.99
CA LEU A 10 -6.57 -11.50 -6.73
C LEU A 10 -5.91 -12.37 -7.80
N ASP A 11 -6.59 -13.42 -8.27
CA ASP A 11 -6.10 -14.28 -9.34
C ASP A 11 -5.98 -13.49 -10.65
N GLY A 12 -6.97 -12.65 -10.97
CA GLY A 12 -6.93 -11.77 -12.14
C GLY A 12 -5.81 -10.72 -12.07
N PHE A 13 -5.48 -10.23 -10.87
CA PHE A 13 -4.33 -9.34 -10.71
C PHE A 13 -3.01 -10.10 -10.88
N ARG A 14 -2.91 -11.31 -10.31
CA ARG A 14 -1.72 -12.17 -10.43
C ARG A 14 -1.43 -12.57 -11.88
N SER A 15 -2.47 -12.80 -12.69
CA SER A 15 -2.33 -13.13 -14.11
C SER A 15 -2.17 -11.91 -15.03
N GLY A 16 -2.24 -10.69 -14.48
CA GLY A 16 -2.11 -9.45 -15.24
C GLY A 16 -3.38 -8.99 -15.95
N ILE A 17 -4.52 -9.69 -15.77
CA ILE A 17 -5.84 -9.24 -16.25
C ILE A 17 -6.21 -7.90 -15.59
N TYR A 18 -5.95 -7.77 -14.29
CA TYR A 18 -6.08 -6.51 -13.57
C TYR A 18 -4.70 -5.91 -13.33
N ARG A 19 -4.52 -4.65 -13.72
CA ARG A 19 -3.27 -3.90 -13.48
C ARG A 19 -3.22 -3.22 -12.11
N ALA A 20 -4.37 -3.08 -11.45
CA ALA A 20 -4.50 -2.42 -10.16
C ALA A 20 -5.69 -2.98 -9.37
N ILE A 21 -5.57 -2.96 -8.04
CA ILE A 21 -6.67 -3.24 -7.11
C ILE A 21 -6.79 -2.05 -6.18
N VAL A 22 -8.03 -1.59 -5.93
CA VAL A 22 -8.35 -0.54 -4.97
C VAL A 22 -9.17 -1.15 -3.85
N THR A 23 -8.83 -0.83 -2.60
CA THR A 23 -9.56 -1.31 -1.43
C THR A 23 -9.54 -0.28 -0.30
N SER A 24 -10.66 -0.15 0.41
CA SER A 24 -10.82 0.76 1.55
C SER A 24 -10.35 0.14 2.88
N LYS A 25 -10.30 -1.19 2.95
CA LYS A 25 -9.63 -1.94 4.00
C LYS A 25 -8.56 -2.78 3.31
N VAL A 26 -7.30 -2.66 3.70
CA VAL A 26 -6.25 -3.56 3.18
C VAL A 26 -6.76 -4.97 3.35
N LEU A 27 -6.89 -5.66 2.21
CA LEU A 27 -7.33 -7.04 2.02
C LEU A 27 -7.18 -7.80 3.34
N ASN A 28 -8.32 -8.05 4.01
CA ASN A 28 -8.43 -8.41 5.42
C ASN A 28 -7.31 -9.33 5.94
N GLU A 29 -7.03 -9.25 7.24
CA GLU A 29 -6.11 -10.18 7.93
C GLU A 29 -6.26 -11.62 7.43
N GLY A 30 -5.15 -12.17 6.92
CA GLY A 30 -5.09 -13.54 6.40
C GLY A 30 -5.26 -13.69 4.88
N VAL A 31 -5.39 -12.60 4.11
CA VAL A 31 -5.42 -12.67 2.63
C VAL A 31 -4.01 -12.50 2.05
N ASP A 32 -3.55 -13.49 1.29
CA ASP A 32 -2.31 -13.41 0.50
C ASP A 32 -2.50 -12.44 -0.67
N VAL A 33 -1.84 -11.28 -0.59
CA VAL A 33 -1.91 -10.27 -1.64
C VAL A 33 -0.81 -10.58 -2.66
N PRO A 34 -1.14 -10.69 -3.95
CA PRO A 34 -0.16 -10.93 -4.99
C PRO A 34 0.92 -9.85 -5.02
N GLU A 35 2.11 -10.21 -5.49
CA GLU A 35 3.25 -9.29 -5.58
C GLU A 35 2.88 -8.02 -6.36
N ALA A 36 3.14 -6.88 -5.74
CA ALA A 36 2.98 -5.57 -6.37
C ALA A 36 4.30 -4.82 -6.34
N LYS A 37 4.57 -4.02 -7.39
CA LYS A 37 5.75 -3.14 -7.45
C LYS A 37 5.49 -1.78 -6.81
N VAL A 38 4.24 -1.33 -6.86
CA VAL A 38 3.83 -0.01 -6.40
C VAL A 38 2.62 -0.15 -5.49
N ALA A 39 2.64 0.56 -4.37
CA ALA A 39 1.47 0.74 -3.51
C ALA A 39 1.20 2.23 -3.30
N VAL A 40 -0.08 2.59 -3.19
CA VAL A 40 -0.53 3.96 -2.93
C VAL A 40 -1.46 3.96 -1.74
N VAL A 41 -1.19 4.83 -0.76
CA VAL A 41 -2.01 5.00 0.45
C VAL A 41 -2.57 6.43 0.46
N LEU A 42 -3.87 6.55 0.71
CA LEU A 42 -4.58 7.83 0.78
C LEU A 42 -5.06 8.07 2.24
N GLY A 43 -4.63 9.18 2.85
CA GLY A 43 -5.06 9.63 4.20
C GLY A 43 -4.35 8.94 5.39
N GLY A 44 -4.41 9.50 6.62
CA GLY A 44 -3.91 8.74 7.79
C GLY A 44 -3.87 9.42 9.16
N SER A 45 -4.60 8.86 10.14
CA SER A 45 -4.51 9.24 11.56
C SER A 45 -3.58 8.34 12.40
N ALA A 46 -3.61 7.01 12.28
CA ALA A 46 -2.70 6.09 13.00
C ALA A 46 -2.62 4.68 12.40
N THR A 47 -3.72 4.21 11.81
CA THR A 47 -3.84 2.91 11.12
C THR A 47 -2.95 2.80 9.88
N ALA A 48 -2.60 3.92 9.25
CA ALA A 48 -1.73 3.98 8.06
C ALA A 48 -0.39 3.27 8.26
N ARG A 49 0.25 3.37 9.44
CA ARG A 49 1.57 2.74 9.68
C ARG A 49 1.50 1.22 9.62
N GLU A 50 0.48 0.64 10.22
CA GLU A 50 0.27 -0.81 10.20
C GLU A 50 -0.05 -1.29 8.78
N TYR A 51 -0.82 -0.49 8.02
CA TYR A 51 -1.07 -0.74 6.60
C TYR A 51 0.20 -0.66 5.76
N VAL A 52 1.08 0.32 6.00
CA VAL A 52 2.38 0.42 5.32
C VAL A 52 3.25 -0.78 5.64
N GLN A 53 3.29 -1.25 6.89
CA GLN A 53 4.06 -2.44 7.26
C GLN A 53 3.50 -3.72 6.61
N ARG A 54 2.17 -3.85 6.52
CA ARG A 54 1.51 -4.96 5.81
C ARG A 54 1.80 -4.89 4.31
N LEU A 55 1.65 -3.72 3.68
CA LEU A 55 1.99 -3.49 2.27
C LEU A 55 3.47 -3.72 1.99
N GLY A 56 4.36 -3.32 2.89
CA GLY A 56 5.80 -3.58 2.78
C GLY A 56 6.16 -5.07 2.78
N ARG A 57 5.30 -5.95 3.33
CA ARG A 57 5.46 -7.42 3.21
C ARG A 57 4.97 -7.96 1.86
N VAL A 58 4.03 -7.27 1.23
CA VAL A 58 3.43 -7.61 -0.08
C VAL A 58 4.30 -7.08 -1.23
N LEU A 59 4.91 -5.92 -1.04
CA LEU A 59 5.85 -5.32 -1.96
C LEU A 59 7.17 -6.09 -1.94
N ARG A 60 7.44 -6.88 -2.97
CA ARG A 60 8.76 -7.53 -3.20
C ARG A 60 9.50 -6.81 -4.31
N LYS A 61 10.82 -6.71 -4.19
CA LYS A 61 11.68 -6.37 -5.33
C LYS A 61 11.55 -7.49 -6.37
N GLN A 62 11.12 -7.13 -7.58
CA GLN A 62 11.17 -8.06 -8.72
C GLN A 62 12.39 -7.72 -9.58
N GLY A 63 13.40 -8.58 -9.52
CA GLY A 63 14.70 -8.32 -10.15
C GLY A 63 15.35 -7.05 -9.57
N ASN A 64 15.79 -6.15 -10.45
CA ASN A 64 16.37 -4.85 -10.07
C ASN A 64 15.32 -3.76 -9.82
N ALA A 65 14.02 -4.03 -9.99
CA ALA A 65 12.99 -3.02 -9.78
C ALA A 65 12.75 -2.80 -8.28
N GLU A 66 12.87 -1.56 -7.84
CA GLU A 66 12.55 -1.18 -6.47
C GLU A 66 11.04 -1.23 -6.22
N ALA A 67 10.67 -1.71 -5.04
CA ALA A 67 9.33 -1.56 -4.53
C ALA A 67 9.11 -0.11 -4.07
N VAL A 68 8.06 0.54 -4.55
CA VAL A 68 7.77 1.95 -4.22
C VAL A 68 6.42 2.05 -3.51
N LEU A 69 6.41 2.82 -2.42
CA LEU A 69 5.20 3.16 -1.68
C LEU A 69 4.98 4.67 -1.74
N TYR A 70 3.84 5.08 -2.27
CA TYR A 70 3.38 6.46 -2.27
C TYR A 70 2.38 6.69 -1.15
N GLU A 71 2.55 7.78 -0.40
CA GLU A 71 1.58 8.29 0.56
C GLU A 71 1.07 9.64 0.04
N VAL A 72 -0.22 9.73 -0.25
CA VAL A 72 -0.86 10.97 -0.68
C VAL A 72 -1.43 11.68 0.54
N ILE A 73 -0.97 12.90 0.75
CA ILE A 73 -1.27 13.71 1.94
C ILE A 73 -1.90 15.02 1.49
N ALA A 74 -3.07 15.34 2.05
CA ALA A 74 -3.68 16.64 1.86
C ALA A 74 -2.93 17.70 2.69
N ARG A 75 -2.30 18.66 2.00
CA ARG A 75 -1.60 19.78 2.65
C ARG A 75 -2.57 20.66 3.43
N LYS A 76 -2.10 21.29 4.51
CA LYS A 76 -2.85 22.16 5.42
C LYS A 76 -4.03 21.46 6.08
N THR A 77 -3.95 20.15 6.28
CA THR A 77 -4.96 19.35 6.97
C THR A 77 -4.33 18.57 8.12
N VAL A 78 -5.17 17.92 8.93
CA VAL A 78 -4.73 17.02 10.01
C VAL A 78 -3.85 15.86 9.51
N ASP A 79 -3.99 15.48 8.23
CA ASP A 79 -3.17 14.43 7.62
C ASP A 79 -1.69 14.84 7.52
N GLU A 80 -1.40 16.12 7.35
CA GLU A 80 -0.03 16.63 7.23
C GLU A 80 0.74 16.48 8.54
N GLY A 81 0.13 16.89 9.66
CA GLY A 81 0.73 16.71 10.99
C GLY A 81 0.91 15.24 11.36
N ALA A 82 -0.03 14.38 10.95
CA ALA A 82 0.09 12.94 11.15
C ALA A 82 1.22 12.33 10.30
N ALA A 83 1.37 12.75 9.05
CA ALA A 83 2.44 12.29 8.16
C ALA A 83 3.82 12.75 8.63
N GLN A 84 3.96 13.98 9.12
CA GLN A 84 5.23 14.50 9.63
C GLN A 84 5.72 13.68 10.84
N ARG A 85 4.82 13.32 11.76
CA ARG A 85 5.11 12.41 12.88
C ARG A 85 5.46 10.99 12.44
N ARG A 86 4.95 10.52 11.30
CA ARG A 86 5.32 9.20 10.74
C ARG A 86 6.71 9.21 10.12
N ARG A 87 7.04 10.25 9.34
CA ARG A 87 8.34 10.40 8.67
C ARG A 87 9.50 10.48 9.66
N SER A 88 9.32 11.10 10.82
CA SER A 88 10.37 11.14 11.86
C SER A 88 10.64 9.78 12.51
N ARG A 89 9.70 8.82 12.43
CA ARG A 89 9.78 7.50 13.07
C ARG A 89 10.16 6.36 12.12
N VAL A 90 10.20 6.62 10.81
CA VAL A 90 10.49 5.61 9.79
C VAL A 90 11.45 6.22 8.76
N LYS A 91 12.64 5.64 8.60
CA LYS A 91 13.59 6.05 7.54
C LYS A 91 13.06 5.58 6.19
N TYR A 92 12.39 6.45 5.43
CA TYR A 92 12.15 6.25 4.01
C TYR A 92 13.25 6.93 3.20
N HIS A 93 13.77 6.27 2.16
CA HIS A 93 14.44 6.98 1.07
C HIS A 93 13.36 7.71 0.28
N VAL A 94 13.27 9.03 0.45
CA VAL A 94 12.37 9.86 -0.35
C VAL A 94 13.11 10.20 -1.64
N GLY A 95 12.69 9.59 -2.75
CA GLY A 95 13.06 10.08 -4.07
C GLY A 95 12.43 11.45 -4.27
N HIS A 96 13.24 12.50 -4.24
CA HIS A 96 12.83 13.82 -4.71
C HIS A 96 12.66 13.76 -6.23
N GLN A 97 11.47 14.08 -6.71
CA GLN A 97 11.26 14.61 -8.07
C GLN A 97 11.02 16.10 -7.95
#